data_AF-A0A354V5G1-F1
#
_entry.id   AF-A0A354V5G1-F1
#
_cell.length_a   1.000
_cell.length_b   1.000
_cell.length_c   1.000
_cell.angle_alpha   90.00
_cell.angle_beta   90.00
_cell.angle_gamma   90.00
#
_symmetry.space_group_name_H-M   'P 1'
#
loop_
_entity.id
_entity.type
_entity.pdbx_description
1 polymer ?
#
loop_
_entity_poly.entity_id
_entity_poly.type
_entity_poly.pdbx_seq_one_letter_code
_entity_poly.pdbx_strand_id
1 'polypeptide(L)' 'FVIMDKAQHSPGKNILDSVQLGDLPGIGMTIIDGIVRTQRSRNTPPATRVPEIVGR' A
#
# COMPACT_ATOMS: atom_id res chain seq x y z
N PHE A 1 3.24 1.27 11.85
CA PHE A 1 2.69 0.30 10.88
C PHE A 1 2.63 0.90 9.48
N VAL A 2 2.70 0.06 8.46
CA VAL A 2 2.49 0.44 7.06
C VAL A 2 1.45 -0.51 6.46
N ILE A 3 0.41 0.04 5.85
CA ILE A 3 -0.59 -0.74 5.11
C ILE A 3 -0.29 -0.61 3.63
N MET A 4 -0.15 -1.75 2.95
CA MET A 4 0.30 -1.85 1.57
C MET A 4 -0.53 -2.85 0.80
N ASP A 5 -0.53 -2.72 -0.52
CA ASP A 5 -1.08 -3.72 -1.45
C ASP A 5 -0.16 -3.83 -2.67
N LYS A 6 -0.43 -4.82 -3.53
CA LYS A 6 0.25 -4.89 -4.83
C LYS A 6 0.04 -3.61 -5.63
N ALA A 7 1.05 -3.21 -6.39
CA ALA A 7 0.94 -2.11 -7.34
C ALA A 7 -0.15 -2.40 -8.38
N GLN A 8 -0.86 -1.35 -8.82
CA GLN A 8 -1.71 -1.43 -10.00
C GLN A 8 -0.90 -1.92 -11.20
N HIS A 9 -1.50 -2.75 -12.04
CA HIS A 9 -0.86 -3.38 -13.20
C HIS A 9 0.30 -4.33 -12.90
N SER A 10 0.63 -4.60 -11.63
CA SER A 10 1.55 -5.69 -11.29
C SER A 10 1.02 -7.04 -11.80
N PRO A 11 1.89 -7.89 -12.39
CA PRO A 11 1.54 -9.25 -12.82
C PRO A 11 1.24 -10.21 -11.67
N GLY A 12 1.67 -9.87 -10.44
CA GLY A 12 1.40 -10.68 -9.26
C GLY A 12 -0.08 -10.73 -8.91
N LYS A 13 -0.56 -11.91 -8.48
CA LYS A 13 -1.96 -12.14 -8.09
C LYS A 13 -2.32 -11.44 -6.77
N ASN A 14 -1.34 -11.30 -5.89
CA ASN A 14 -1.46 -10.64 -4.59
C ASN A 14 -0.15 -9.93 -4.23
N ILE A 15 -0.09 -9.29 -3.07
CA ILE A 15 1.09 -8.54 -2.64
C ILE A 15 2.35 -9.41 -2.51
N LEU A 16 2.25 -10.64 -2.01
CA LEU A 16 3.41 -11.51 -1.81
C LEU A 16 3.97 -11.99 -3.15
N ASP A 17 3.09 -12.39 -4.08
CA ASP A 17 3.45 -12.81 -5.43
C ASP A 17 4.09 -11.65 -6.22
N SER A 18 3.51 -10.45 -6.14
CA SER A 18 4.04 -9.22 -6.75
C SER A 18 5.46 -8.90 -6.27
N VAL A 19 5.70 -9.00 -4.95
CA VAL A 19 7.03 -8.78 -4.37
C VAL A 19 8.02 -9.86 -4.80
N GLN A 20 7.60 -11.13 -4.90
CA GLN A 20 8.45 -12.21 -5.39
C GLN A 20 8.88 -12.01 -6.85
N LEU A 21 8.02 -11.38 -7.66
CA LEU A 21 8.32 -11.00 -9.04
C LEU A 21 9.19 -9.73 -9.15
N GLY A 22 9.50 -9.08 -8.03
CA GLY A 22 10.40 -7.91 -7.96
C GLY A 22 9.70 -6.56 -7.99
N ASP A 23 8.37 -6.51 -7.93
CA ASP A 23 7.64 -5.24 -7.90
C ASP A 23 7.75 -4.55 -6.54
N LEU A 24 7.81 -3.21 -6.59
CA LEU A 24 7.63 -2.40 -5.40
C LEU A 24 6.15 -2.36 -4.99
N PRO A 25 5.82 -2.68 -3.73
CA PRO A 25 4.44 -2.58 -3.24
C PRO A 25 3.98 -1.13 -3.18
N GLY A 26 2.69 -0.92 -3.37
CA GLY A 26 2.08 0.39 -3.20
C GLY A 26 1.75 0.65 -1.74
N ILE A 27 2.28 1.75 -1.18
CA ILE A 27 1.97 2.16 0.20
C ILE A 27 0.64 2.91 0.22
N GLY A 28 -0.35 2.27 0.84
CA GLY A 28 -1.68 2.82 1.06
C GLY A 28 -1.77 3.68 2.32
N MET A 29 -1.09 3.34 3.42
CA MET A 29 -1.16 4.17 4.63
C MET A 29 0.08 4.00 5.52
N THR A 30 0.53 5.08 6.14
CA THR A 30 1.52 5.00 7.22
C THR A 30 0.90 5.45 8.54
N ILE A 31 1.14 4.66 9.58
CA ILE A 31 0.68 4.89 10.95
C ILE A 31 1.90 4.92 11.85
N ILE A 32 2.17 6.05 12.50
CA ILE A 32 3.32 6.24 13.39
C ILE A 32 2.75 6.67 14.74
N ASP A 33 3.09 5.92 15.80
CA ASP A 33 2.60 6.13 17.16
C ASP A 33 1.07 6.19 17.26
N GLY A 34 0.39 5.32 16.51
CA GLY A 34 -1.08 5.27 16.44
C GLY A 34 -1.73 6.37 15.59
N ILE A 35 -0.95 7.32 15.06
CA ILE A 35 -1.44 8.45 14.27
C ILE A 35 -1.27 8.18 12.78
N VAL A 36 -2.34 8.38 11.98
CA VAL A 36 -2.26 8.33 10.51
C VAL A 36 -1.42 9.50 10.02
N ARG A 37 -0.29 9.21 9.36
CA ARG A 37 0.61 10.23 8.80
C ARG A 37 0.43 10.41 7.30
N THR A 38 0.10 9.34 6.58
CA THR A 38 -0.18 9.38 5.14
C THR A 38 -1.30 8.41 4.76
N GLN A 39 -2.17 8.78 3.83
CA GLN A 39 -3.27 7.94 3.28
C GLN A 39 -3.02 7.44 1.84
N ARG A 40 -1.97 7.94 1.18
CA ARG A 40 -1.44 7.40 -0.07
C ARG A 40 -0.02 7.91 -0.21
N SER A 41 0.92 7.02 -0.45
CA SER A 41 2.29 7.43 -0.74
C SER A 41 2.37 8.10 -2.12
N ARG A 42 3.19 9.15 -2.21
CA ARG A 42 3.51 9.81 -3.48
C ARG A 42 4.74 9.22 -4.17
N ASN A 43 5.51 8.39 -3.46
CA ASN A 43 6.80 7.89 -3.93
C ASN A 43 6.75 6.43 -4.39
N THR A 44 5.72 5.68 -3.99
CA THR A 44 5.53 4.28 -4.41
C THR A 44 4.50 4.19 -5.51
N PRO A 45 4.51 3.13 -6.34
CA PRO A 45 3.43 2.87 -7.27
C PRO A 45 2.05 2.87 -6.58
N PRO A 46 0.96 3.23 -7.28
CA PRO A 46 -0.38 3.20 -6.71
C PRO A 46 -0.78 1.80 -6.24
N ALA A 47 -1.21 1.67 -4.99
CA ALA A 47 -1.79 0.43 -4.48
C ALA A 47 -3.13 0.12 -5.17
N THR A 48 -3.40 -1.17 -5.41
CA THR A 48 -4.69 -1.60 -5.99
C THR A 48 -5.85 -1.35 -5.02
N ARG A 49 -5.68 -1.75 -3.75
CA ARG A 49 -6.61 -1.42 -2.66
C ARG A 49 -5.97 -0.39 -1.73
N VAL A 50 -6.73 0.66 -1.42
CA VAL A 50 -6.28 1.74 -0.53
C VAL A 50 -7.12 1.69 0.75
N PRO A 51 -6.50 1.71 1.94
CA PRO A 51 -7.24 1.73 3.20
C PRO A 51 -8.04 3.02 3.39
N GLU A 52 -9.16 2.92 4.07
CA GLU A 52 -10.04 4.04 4.42
C GLU A 52 -10.06 4.27 5.94
N ILE A 53 -10.19 5.53 6.35
CA ILE A 53 -10.39 5.91 7.77
C ILE A 53 -11.89 6.00 8.02
N VAL A 54 -12.42 5.14 8.90
CA VAL A 54 -13.85 5.12 9.26
C VAL A 54 -14.10 5.83 10.58
N GLY A 55 -15.24 6.55 10.70
CA GLY A 55 -15.75 7.10 11.96
C GLY A 55 -15.03 8.35 12.47
N ARG A 56 -14.86 9.36 11.60
CA ARG A 56 -14.25 10.64 11.96
C ARG A 56 -15.15 11.49 12.86
#